data_AF-A0A2I0UIN5-F1
#
_entry.id   AF-A0A2I0UIN5-F1
#
_cell.length_a   1.000
_cell.length_b   1.000
_cell.length_c   1.000
_cell.angle_alpha   90.00
_cell.angle_beta   90.00
_cell.angle_gamma   90.00
#
_symmetry.space_group_name_H-M   'P 1'
#
loop_
_entity.id
_entity.type
_entity.pdbx_description
1 polymer ?
#
loop_
_entity_poly.entity_id
_entity_poly.type
_entity_poly.pdbx_seq_one_letter_code
_entity_poly.pdbx_strand_id
1 'polypeptide(L)'
;MEQELSSYFDEKGLVRQQLDSFDEFIQMSVQRIVEDAPPIDLQAEAQHATGEVEEPPRYLLKFEQIYLSKPTHWERDGAPSPMMPNEARLRNLTYSAPLYVDITKTVIKEGEDQLQTQHQKTFIGKIPIMLRSTYCLLNGLTDRDLCELNECPLDPGGYFIINGSEKVLIAQEKMATNTVYVFAKKDSKYAYTGECRSCLENSSRPTSTIWVSMLARGGQGAKKSAIGQRIVATLPYIKQEVPIIIVFRALGFVSDRDILEHIIYDFEDPEMMEMVIYVK
;
A
#
# COMPACT_ATOMS: atom_id res chain seq x y z
N MET A 1 -4.72 -1.26 39.66
CA MET A 1 -4.29 -0.13 38.82
C MET A 1 -2.77 -0.03 38.71
N GLU A 2 -2.00 0.29 39.77
CA GLU A 2 -0.53 0.43 39.65
C GLU A 2 0.20 -0.88 39.27
N GLN A 3 -0.22 -2.01 39.85
CA GLN A 3 0.29 -3.34 39.48
C GLN A 3 -0.09 -3.74 38.04
N GLU A 4 -1.27 -3.33 37.57
CA GLU A 4 -1.74 -3.63 36.21
C GLU A 4 -0.99 -2.79 35.17
N LEU A 5 -0.70 -1.53 35.50
CA LEU A 5 0.14 -0.64 34.69
C LEU A 5 1.57 -1.14 34.59
N SER A 6 2.18 -1.56 35.72
CA SER A 6 3.52 -2.17 35.70
C SER A 6 3.53 -3.40 34.80
N SER A 7 2.60 -4.34 35.02
CA SER A 7 2.49 -5.56 34.21
C SER A 7 2.31 -5.25 32.72
N TYR A 8 1.57 -4.19 32.38
CA TYR A 8 1.40 -3.77 30.98
C TYR A 8 2.72 -3.32 30.35
N PHE A 9 3.49 -2.46 31.04
CA PHE A 9 4.78 -2.00 30.53
C PHE A 9 5.86 -3.08 30.55
N ASP A 10 5.82 -4.00 31.51
CA ASP A 10 6.72 -5.14 31.58
C ASP A 10 6.49 -6.11 30.41
N GLU A 11 5.23 -6.33 30.00
CA GLU A 11 4.90 -7.21 28.87
C GLU A 11 5.03 -6.51 27.52
N LYS A 12 4.67 -5.22 27.43
CA LYS A 12 4.52 -4.53 26.14
C LYS A 12 5.66 -3.58 25.83
N GLY A 13 6.38 -3.06 26.82
CA GLY A 13 7.43 -2.07 26.62
C GLY A 13 6.89 -0.73 26.10
N LEU A 14 7.82 0.17 25.74
CA LEU A 14 7.51 1.56 25.38
C LEU A 14 7.40 1.81 23.87
N VAL A 15 8.04 1.00 23.04
CA VAL A 15 8.17 1.22 21.59
C VAL A 15 7.45 0.16 20.75
N ARG A 16 6.52 -0.56 21.37
CA ARG A 16 5.83 -1.72 20.77
C ARG A 16 5.21 -1.44 19.41
N GLN A 17 4.57 -0.29 19.25
CA GLN A 17 3.93 0.09 17.98
C GLN A 17 4.90 0.06 16.78
N GLN A 18 6.17 0.43 16.99
CA GLN A 18 7.18 0.43 15.92
C GLN A 18 7.62 -1.00 15.61
N LEU A 19 7.88 -1.79 16.66
CA LEU A 19 8.33 -3.17 16.53
C LEU A 19 7.24 -4.06 15.90
N ASP A 20 6.02 -3.99 16.42
CA ASP A 20 4.87 -4.76 15.92
C ASP A 20 4.56 -4.38 14.47
N SER A 21 4.60 -3.10 14.12
CA SER A 21 4.39 -2.65 12.72
C SER A 21 5.49 -3.14 11.77
N PHE A 22 6.75 -3.14 12.21
CA PHE A 22 7.85 -3.63 11.38
C PHE A 22 7.82 -5.16 11.24
N ASP A 23 7.49 -5.87 12.32
CA ASP A 23 7.40 -7.33 12.30
C ASP A 23 6.22 -7.79 11.42
N GLU A 24 5.05 -7.14 11.49
CA GLU A 24 3.95 -7.38 10.55
C GLU A 24 4.40 -7.15 9.11
N PHE A 25 5.10 -6.04 8.87
CA PHE A 25 5.55 -5.69 7.53
C PHE A 25 6.41 -6.79 6.93
N ILE A 26 7.42 -7.27 7.67
CA ILE A 26 8.33 -8.31 7.20
C ILE A 26 7.65 -9.68 7.10
N GLN A 27 6.82 -10.05 8.07
CA GLN A 27 6.21 -11.39 8.12
C GLN A 27 5.07 -11.57 7.13
N MET A 28 4.32 -10.51 6.84
CA MET A 28 3.08 -10.59 6.06
C MET A 28 3.14 -9.68 4.83
N SER A 29 3.35 -8.38 5.02
CA SER A 29 3.19 -7.39 3.95
C SER A 29 4.18 -7.61 2.79
N VAL A 30 5.45 -7.91 3.05
CA VAL A 30 6.44 -8.14 1.97
C VAL A 30 6.06 -9.36 1.12
N GLN A 31 5.60 -10.46 1.73
CA GLN A 31 5.17 -11.65 0.99
C GLN A 31 3.93 -11.35 0.14
N ARG A 32 2.94 -10.64 0.70
CA ARG A 32 1.74 -10.22 -0.04
C ARG A 32 2.06 -9.34 -1.25
N ILE A 33 3.04 -8.43 -1.12
CA ILE A 33 3.48 -7.57 -2.23
C ILE A 33 4.06 -8.42 -3.37
N VAL A 34 4.82 -9.47 -3.06
CA VAL A 34 5.39 -10.37 -4.06
C VAL A 34 4.30 -11.21 -4.73
N GLU A 35 3.28 -11.64 -3.98
CA GLU A 35 2.16 -12.42 -4.50
C GLU A 35 1.16 -11.59 -5.35
N ASP A 36 0.94 -10.32 -5.01
CA ASP A 36 0.07 -9.40 -5.76
C ASP A 36 0.71 -8.96 -7.09
N ALA A 37 2.04 -9.09 -7.23
CA ALA A 37 2.74 -8.76 -8.46
C ALA A 37 2.36 -9.73 -9.59
N PRO A 38 1.82 -9.25 -10.73
CA PRO A 38 1.50 -10.12 -11.84
C PRO A 38 2.79 -10.73 -12.43
N PRO A 39 2.71 -11.94 -12.99
CA PRO A 39 3.84 -12.52 -13.71
C PRO A 39 4.34 -11.58 -14.80
N ILE A 40 5.66 -11.44 -14.90
CA ILE A 40 6.28 -10.63 -15.95
C ILE A 40 6.31 -11.47 -17.22
N ASP A 41 5.64 -10.98 -18.25
CA ASP A 41 5.52 -11.62 -19.54
C ASP A 41 6.34 -10.86 -20.59
N LEU A 42 7.29 -11.55 -21.21
CA LEU A 42 8.21 -10.98 -22.19
C LEU A 42 8.20 -11.84 -23.45
N GLN A 43 7.92 -11.21 -24.58
CA GLN A 43 8.06 -11.80 -25.91
C GLN A 43 8.85 -10.82 -26.77
N ALA A 44 9.83 -11.32 -27.53
CA ALA A 44 10.54 -10.47 -28.48
C ALA A 44 9.60 -10.09 -29.64
N GLU A 45 9.91 -9.02 -30.37
CA GLU A 45 9.18 -8.70 -31.59
C GLU A 45 9.55 -9.71 -32.69
N ALA A 46 8.53 -10.17 -33.43
CA ALA A 46 8.75 -11.07 -34.56
C ALA A 46 9.54 -10.34 -35.67
N GLN A 47 10.67 -10.91 -36.08
CA GLN A 47 11.48 -10.35 -37.16
C GLN A 47 11.05 -10.96 -38.49
N HIS A 48 10.30 -10.21 -39.29
CA HIS A 48 9.85 -10.63 -40.61
C HIS A 48 10.88 -10.25 -41.69
N ALA A 49 12.09 -10.84 -41.65
CA ALA A 49 13.13 -10.54 -42.65
C ALA A 49 13.13 -11.51 -43.85
N THR A 50 12.66 -12.75 -43.68
CA THR A 50 12.88 -13.82 -44.67
C THR A 50 11.71 -14.78 -44.85
N GLY A 51 10.47 -14.29 -44.98
CA GLY A 51 9.32 -15.08 -45.48
C GLY A 51 8.82 -16.26 -44.60
N GLU A 52 9.62 -16.74 -43.66
CA GLU A 52 9.25 -17.66 -42.59
C GLU A 52 8.84 -16.85 -41.36
N VAL A 53 7.65 -17.16 -40.84
CA VAL A 53 7.15 -16.56 -39.59
C VAL A 53 7.70 -17.41 -38.46
N GLU A 54 8.81 -17.00 -37.85
CA GLU A 54 9.29 -17.60 -36.61
C GLU A 54 8.68 -16.81 -35.45
N GLU A 55 7.77 -17.45 -34.69
CA GLU A 55 7.26 -16.85 -33.47
C GLU A 55 8.35 -16.87 -32.39
N PRO A 56 8.77 -15.71 -31.86
CA PRO A 56 9.81 -15.67 -30.86
C PRO A 56 9.33 -16.29 -29.55
N PRO A 57 10.24 -16.93 -28.80
CA PRO A 57 9.92 -17.55 -27.52
C PRO A 57 9.34 -16.52 -26.54
N ARG A 58 8.28 -16.91 -25.84
CA ARG A 58 7.66 -16.15 -24.75
C ARG A 58 8.21 -16.62 -23.41
N TYR A 59 8.55 -15.66 -22.56
CA TYR A 59 9.12 -15.89 -21.23
C TYR A 59 8.18 -15.35 -20.17
N LEU A 60 7.78 -16.22 -19.25
CA LEU A 60 6.99 -15.87 -18.08
C LEU A 60 7.85 -16.00 -16.83
N LEU A 61 7.97 -14.92 -16.06
CA LEU A 61 8.65 -14.91 -14.77
C LEU A 61 7.64 -14.70 -13.65
N LYS A 62 7.66 -15.59 -12.67
CA LYS A 62 6.83 -15.51 -11.46
C LYS A 62 7.72 -15.55 -10.23
N PHE A 63 7.46 -14.65 -9.29
CA PHE A 63 8.07 -14.64 -7.97
C PHE A 63 7.16 -15.38 -6.99
N GLU A 64 7.75 -16.14 -6.08
CA GLU A 64 7.03 -17.01 -5.15
C GLU A 64 7.40 -16.69 -3.69
N GLN A 65 7.90 -17.67 -2.95
CA GLN A 65 8.22 -17.54 -1.54
C GLN A 65 9.42 -16.62 -1.32
N ILE A 66 9.30 -15.66 -0.40
CA ILE A 66 10.43 -14.87 0.10
C ILE A 66 11.10 -15.55 1.29
N TYR A 67 12.41 -15.31 1.42
CA TYR A 67 13.20 -15.70 2.58
C TYR A 67 14.05 -14.53 3.03
N LEU A 68 13.85 -14.10 4.27
CA LEU A 68 14.70 -13.10 4.91
C LEU A 68 15.68 -13.80 5.85
N SER A 69 16.96 -13.54 5.65
CA SER A 69 18.02 -14.04 6.53
C SER A 69 18.28 -13.10 7.71
N LYS A 70 19.14 -13.48 8.65
CA LYS A 70 19.59 -12.57 9.71
C LYS A 70 20.57 -11.52 9.15
N PRO A 71 20.72 -10.35 9.78
CA PRO A 71 21.68 -9.31 9.38
C PRO A 71 23.10 -9.86 9.17
N THR A 72 23.61 -9.70 7.95
CA THR A 72 24.88 -10.30 7.51
C THR A 72 25.72 -9.27 6.74
N HIS A 73 27.00 -9.17 7.09
CA HIS A 73 28.00 -8.40 6.35
C HIS A 73 28.84 -9.33 5.47
N TRP A 74 29.29 -8.83 4.33
CA TRP A 74 30.30 -9.52 3.52
C TRP A 74 31.58 -8.72 3.62
N GLU A 75 32.60 -9.37 4.16
CA GLU A 75 33.93 -8.78 4.25
C GLU A 75 34.61 -8.76 2.86
N ARG A 76 35.75 -8.07 2.76
CA ARG A 76 36.49 -7.90 1.50
C ARG A 76 37.00 -9.23 0.91
N ASP A 77 37.18 -10.23 1.75
CA ASP A 77 37.54 -11.60 1.37
C ASP A 77 36.35 -12.41 0.84
N GLY A 78 35.13 -11.85 0.89
CA GLY A 78 33.89 -12.48 0.45
C GLY A 78 33.24 -13.37 1.50
N ALA A 79 33.80 -13.49 2.71
CA ALA A 79 33.21 -14.30 3.77
C ALA A 79 32.00 -13.58 4.39
N PRO A 80 30.86 -14.27 4.58
CA PRO A 80 29.73 -13.72 5.31
C PRO A 80 29.97 -13.79 6.82
N SER A 81 29.77 -12.67 7.51
CA SER A 81 29.80 -12.58 8.98
C SER A 81 28.49 -12.01 9.51
N PRO A 82 28.01 -12.48 10.69
CA PRO A 82 26.86 -11.86 11.33
C PRO A 82 27.22 -10.41 11.67
N MET A 83 26.38 -9.46 11.25
CA MET A 83 26.62 -8.05 11.54
C MET A 83 26.03 -7.72 12.91
N MET A 84 26.84 -7.24 13.85
CA MET A 84 26.33 -6.71 15.12
C MET A 84 25.91 -5.24 14.98
N PRO A 85 24.88 -4.75 15.69
CA PRO A 85 24.43 -3.38 15.54
C PRO A 85 25.51 -2.36 15.94
N ASN A 86 26.19 -2.55 17.08
CA ASN A 86 27.31 -1.69 17.49
C ASN A 86 28.43 -1.62 16.44
N GLU A 87 28.76 -2.73 15.82
CA GLU A 87 29.72 -2.76 14.71
C GLU A 87 29.24 -1.92 13.52
N ALA A 88 27.96 -2.00 13.17
CA ALA A 88 27.38 -1.20 12.10
C ALA A 88 27.46 0.30 12.41
N ARG A 89 27.27 0.71 13.67
CA ARG A 89 27.46 2.09 14.14
C ARG A 89 28.91 2.55 13.93
N LEU A 90 29.87 1.80 14.47
CA LEU A 90 31.30 2.18 14.46
C LEU A 90 31.91 2.20 13.06
N ARG A 91 31.50 1.28 12.17
CA ARG A 91 32.05 1.15 10.82
C ARG A 91 31.30 1.97 9.76
N ASN A 92 30.31 2.78 10.15
CA ASN A 92 29.43 3.50 9.23
C ASN A 92 28.71 2.58 8.22
N LEU A 93 28.29 1.40 8.66
CA LEU A 93 27.57 0.44 7.83
C LEU A 93 26.06 0.55 8.01
N THR A 94 25.31 -0.05 7.09
CA THR A 94 23.86 -0.17 7.18
C THR A 94 23.49 -1.55 7.73
N TYR A 95 22.83 -1.56 8.89
CA TYR A 95 22.35 -2.78 9.54
C TYR A 95 21.16 -3.34 8.76
N SER A 96 21.44 -4.33 7.91
CA SER A 96 20.48 -4.87 6.95
C SER A 96 20.63 -6.37 6.78
N ALA A 97 19.52 -7.02 6.43
CA ALA A 97 19.45 -8.43 6.16
C ALA A 97 19.27 -8.72 4.66
N PRO A 98 19.95 -9.75 4.13
CA PRO A 98 19.73 -10.24 2.78
C PRO A 98 18.34 -10.86 2.61
N LEU A 99 17.66 -10.46 1.54
CA LEU A 99 16.37 -10.98 1.08
C LEU A 99 16.57 -11.85 -0.16
N TYR A 100 15.95 -13.02 -0.13
CA TYR A 100 15.94 -14.00 -1.21
C TYR A 100 14.51 -14.30 -1.64
N VAL A 101 14.33 -14.76 -2.86
CA VAL A 101 13.03 -15.16 -3.40
C VAL A 101 13.18 -16.37 -4.31
N ASP A 102 12.16 -17.22 -4.33
CA ASP A 102 12.03 -18.28 -5.34
C ASP A 102 11.47 -17.70 -6.63
N ILE A 103 12.13 -17.98 -7.75
CA ILE A 103 11.74 -17.47 -9.08
C ILE A 103 11.44 -18.66 -9.99
N THR A 104 10.22 -18.70 -10.50
CA THR A 104 9.79 -19.66 -11.50
C THR A 104 9.85 -19.01 -12.87
N LYS A 105 10.69 -19.56 -13.75
CA LYS A 105 10.80 -19.19 -15.16
C LYS A 105 10.10 -20.22 -16.03
N THR A 106 9.14 -19.79 -16.83
CA THR A 106 8.48 -20.64 -17.84
C THR A 106 8.84 -20.14 -19.23
N VAL A 107 9.37 -21.01 -20.07
CA VAL A 107 9.68 -20.73 -21.48
C VAL A 107 8.63 -21.43 -22.34
N ILE A 108 7.93 -20.66 -23.17
CA ILE A 108 6.90 -21.13 -24.08
C ILE A 108 7.41 -20.88 -25.50
N LYS A 109 7.54 -21.95 -26.27
CA LYS A 109 7.90 -21.94 -27.69
C LYS A 109 6.82 -22.65 -28.49
N GLU A 110 6.59 -22.20 -29.72
CA GLU A 110 5.63 -22.83 -30.60
C GLU A 110 6.06 -24.27 -30.94
N GLY A 111 5.18 -25.25 -30.75
CA GLY A 111 5.43 -26.66 -31.07
C GLY A 111 6.29 -27.45 -30.06
N GLU A 112 6.78 -26.82 -28.99
CA GLU A 112 7.49 -27.47 -27.89
C GLU A 112 6.66 -27.46 -26.59
N ASP A 113 6.90 -28.44 -25.72
CA ASP A 113 6.34 -28.42 -24.36
C ASP A 113 6.90 -27.24 -23.56
N GLN A 114 6.09 -26.69 -22.65
CA GLN A 114 6.50 -25.59 -21.78
C GLN A 114 7.65 -26.03 -20.86
N LEU A 115 8.77 -25.32 -20.93
CA LEU A 115 9.92 -25.60 -20.08
C LEU A 115 9.88 -24.71 -18.83
N GLN A 116 9.57 -25.30 -17.68
CA GLN A 116 9.57 -24.63 -16.39
C GLN A 116 10.87 -24.91 -15.63
N THR A 117 11.55 -23.86 -15.19
CA THR A 117 12.76 -23.92 -14.36
C THR A 117 12.55 -23.09 -13.10
N GLN A 118 12.82 -23.69 -11.94
CA GLN A 118 12.73 -23.00 -10.64
C GLN A 118 14.14 -22.63 -10.16
N HIS A 119 14.33 -21.35 -9.82
CA HIS A 119 15.53 -20.82 -9.21
C HIS A 119 15.24 -20.55 -7.73
N GLN A 120 15.72 -21.44 -6.86
CA GLN A 120 15.48 -21.33 -5.42
C GLN A 120 16.43 -20.33 -4.75
N LYS A 121 15.91 -19.57 -3.78
CA LYS A 121 16.67 -18.63 -2.94
C LYS A 121 17.57 -17.69 -3.74
N THR A 122 17.01 -17.06 -4.77
CA THR A 122 17.73 -16.06 -5.56
C THR A 122 17.84 -14.77 -4.75
N PHE A 123 19.05 -14.24 -4.59
CA PHE A 123 19.28 -12.97 -3.89
C PHE A 123 18.69 -11.80 -4.69
N ILE A 124 17.84 -10.99 -4.05
CA ILE A 124 17.20 -9.84 -4.71
C ILE A 124 17.58 -8.48 -4.09
N GLY A 125 18.10 -8.47 -2.87
CA GLY A 125 18.52 -7.24 -2.23
C GLY A 125 18.69 -7.36 -0.73
N LYS A 126 18.81 -6.22 -0.06
CA LYS A 126 18.91 -6.14 1.40
C LYS A 126 17.81 -5.23 1.95
N ILE A 127 17.21 -5.63 3.07
CA ILE A 127 16.24 -4.83 3.81
C ILE A 127 16.91 -4.33 5.11
N PRO A 128 16.89 -3.03 5.41
CA PRO A 128 17.29 -2.52 6.72
C PRO A 128 16.46 -3.15 7.84
N ILE A 129 17.11 -3.65 8.89
CA ILE A 129 16.43 -4.32 10.00
C ILE A 129 16.31 -3.37 11.18
N MET A 130 15.10 -3.28 11.74
CA MET A 130 14.84 -2.49 12.93
C MET A 130 15.47 -3.16 14.15
N LEU A 131 16.17 -2.41 15.00
CA LEU A 131 16.77 -2.94 16.22
C LEU A 131 15.69 -3.46 17.17
N ARG A 132 15.99 -4.57 17.85
CA ARG A 132 15.08 -5.31 18.75
C ARG A 132 13.84 -5.92 18.10
N SER A 133 13.66 -5.82 16.78
CA SER A 133 12.60 -6.54 16.05
C SER A 133 12.84 -8.05 16.01
N THR A 134 11.84 -8.83 15.61
CA THR A 134 11.93 -10.31 15.55
C THR A 134 13.11 -10.80 14.69
N TYR A 135 13.44 -10.07 13.62
CA TYR A 135 14.52 -10.40 12.70
C TYR A 135 15.90 -9.83 13.11
N CYS A 136 15.97 -9.00 14.15
CA CYS A 136 17.23 -8.54 14.71
C CYS A 136 17.99 -9.69 15.42
N LEU A 137 19.31 -9.55 15.55
CA LEU A 137 20.13 -10.47 16.35
C LEU A 137 19.99 -10.24 17.86
N LEU A 138 19.62 -9.02 18.28
CA LEU A 138 19.47 -8.67 19.69
C LEU A 138 18.17 -9.17 20.32
N ASN A 139 17.22 -9.66 19.52
CA ASN A 139 15.94 -10.13 20.02
C ASN A 139 16.12 -11.47 20.77
N GLY A 140 15.55 -11.55 21.98
CA GLY A 140 15.62 -12.74 22.84
C GLY A 140 16.95 -12.94 23.58
N LEU A 141 17.92 -12.02 23.46
CA LEU A 141 19.14 -12.05 24.26
C LEU A 141 18.89 -11.56 25.68
N THR A 142 19.62 -12.11 26.65
CA THR A 142 19.54 -11.67 28.05
C THR A 142 20.31 -10.36 28.26
N ASP A 143 19.99 -9.64 29.33
CA ASP A 143 20.71 -8.40 29.72
C ASP A 143 22.22 -8.60 29.85
N ARG A 144 22.65 -9.79 30.28
CA ARG A 144 24.06 -10.14 30.36
C ARG A 144 24.68 -10.27 28.97
N ASP A 145 24.05 -11.02 28.07
CA ASP A 145 24.57 -11.25 26.72
C ASP A 145 24.61 -9.94 25.91
N LEU A 146 23.64 -9.03 26.13
CA LEU A 146 23.64 -7.69 25.56
C LEU A 146 24.84 -6.86 26.03
N CYS A 147 25.12 -6.88 27.34
CA CYS A 147 26.31 -6.23 27.90
C CYS A 147 27.60 -6.80 27.29
N GLU A 148 27.70 -8.12 27.10
CA GLU A 148 28.85 -8.77 26.47
C GLU A 148 29.06 -8.34 25.01
N LEU A 149 27.96 -8.02 24.30
CA LEU A 149 27.98 -7.48 22.94
C LEU A 149 28.18 -5.96 22.89
N ASN A 150 28.42 -5.30 24.02
CA ASN A 150 28.50 -3.84 24.16
C ASN A 150 27.22 -3.11 23.71
N GLU A 151 26.05 -3.72 23.92
CA GLU A 151 24.74 -3.10 23.75
C GLU A 151 24.12 -2.78 25.12
N CYS A 152 23.31 -1.73 25.18
CA CYS A 152 22.64 -1.34 26.42
C CYS A 152 21.36 -2.17 26.64
N PRO A 153 21.18 -2.85 27.79
CA PRO A 153 19.93 -3.56 28.10
C PRO A 153 18.70 -2.65 28.10
N LEU A 154 18.89 -1.38 28.49
CA LEU A 154 17.82 -0.37 28.57
C LEU A 154 17.55 0.32 27.22
N ASP A 155 18.27 0.00 26.15
CA ASP A 155 17.96 0.51 24.82
C ASP A 155 16.65 -0.12 24.30
N PRO A 156 15.58 0.68 24.09
CA PRO A 156 14.30 0.16 23.66
C PRO A 156 14.32 -0.40 22.22
N GLY A 157 15.30 -0.04 21.39
CA GLY A 157 15.27 -0.34 19.97
C GLY A 157 14.17 0.43 19.23
N GLY A 158 13.62 -0.14 18.15
CA GLY A 158 12.58 0.52 17.36
C GLY A 158 13.08 1.57 16.35
N TYR A 159 14.37 1.50 16.01
CA TYR A 159 15.04 2.39 15.04
C TYR A 159 15.97 1.59 14.11
N PHE A 160 16.47 2.25 13.07
CA PHE A 160 17.35 1.67 12.06
C PHE A 160 18.75 2.27 12.14
N ILE A 161 19.78 1.49 11.84
CA ILE A 161 21.15 1.99 11.63
C ILE A 161 21.42 2.01 10.13
N ILE A 162 21.56 3.21 9.56
CA ILE A 162 21.84 3.43 8.15
C ILE A 162 23.12 4.25 8.04
N ASN A 163 24.15 3.68 7.42
CA ASN A 163 25.48 4.28 7.28
C ASN A 163 26.04 4.77 8.62
N GLY A 164 25.93 3.94 9.66
CA GLY A 164 26.33 4.24 11.05
C GLY A 164 25.42 5.21 11.80
N SER A 165 24.49 5.88 11.13
CA SER A 165 23.57 6.84 11.74
C SER A 165 22.26 6.16 12.16
N GLU A 166 21.78 6.50 13.34
CA GLU A 166 20.50 6.03 13.87
C GLU A 166 19.35 6.85 13.25
N LYS A 167 18.30 6.16 12.80
CA LYS A 167 17.16 6.75 12.11
C LYS A 167 15.86 6.16 12.64
N VAL A 168 14.94 7.03 13.02
CA VAL A 168 13.58 6.68 13.49
C VAL A 168 12.58 7.14 12.44
N LEU A 169 11.58 6.30 12.16
CA LEU A 169 10.44 6.69 11.34
C LEU A 169 9.36 7.31 12.23
N ILE A 170 8.98 8.55 11.94
CA ILE A 170 7.95 9.27 12.65
C ILE A 170 6.59 8.95 12.00
N ALA A 171 5.65 8.50 12.81
CA ALA A 171 4.29 8.21 12.38
C ALA A 171 3.66 9.46 11.72
N GLN A 172 3.01 9.26 10.58
CA GLN A 172 2.32 10.32 9.84
C GLN A 172 0.82 10.19 10.04
N GLU A 173 0.20 11.25 10.54
CA GLU A 173 -1.25 11.31 10.68
C GLU A 173 -1.90 11.62 9.32
N LYS A 174 -2.94 10.87 8.97
CA LYS A 174 -3.74 11.06 7.76
C LYS A 174 -5.21 10.82 8.05
N MET A 175 -6.09 11.48 7.29
CA MET A 175 -7.52 11.20 7.31
C MET A 175 -7.78 9.72 6.99
N ALA A 176 -8.69 9.09 7.72
CA ALA A 176 -9.03 7.70 7.49
C ALA A 176 -9.63 7.50 6.09
N THR A 177 -9.18 6.46 5.40
CA THR A 177 -9.68 6.03 4.09
C THR A 177 -10.99 5.24 4.24
N ASN A 178 -11.68 4.97 3.13
CA ASN A 178 -12.92 4.20 3.07
C ASN A 178 -14.05 4.75 3.95
N THR A 179 -14.01 6.05 4.23
CA THR A 179 -15.02 6.78 5.00
C THR A 179 -15.50 7.98 4.18
N VAL A 180 -16.82 8.24 4.22
CA VAL A 180 -17.43 9.39 3.54
C VAL A 180 -17.39 10.59 4.48
N TYR A 181 -16.75 11.66 4.04
CA TYR A 181 -16.74 12.95 4.73
C TYR A 181 -17.59 13.96 3.96
N VAL A 182 -18.41 14.74 4.65
CA VAL A 182 -19.22 15.80 4.03
C VAL A 182 -18.78 17.15 4.57
N PHE A 183 -18.39 18.05 3.66
CA PHE A 183 -17.93 19.39 3.99
C PHE A 183 -18.87 20.44 3.38
N ALA A 184 -19.25 21.43 4.19
CA ALA A 184 -19.87 22.65 3.69
C ALA A 184 -18.78 23.59 3.15
N LYS A 185 -18.98 24.15 1.96
CA LYS A 185 -18.05 25.10 1.34
C LYS A 185 -18.68 26.48 1.30
N LYS A 186 -17.95 27.47 1.83
CA LYS A 186 -18.30 28.88 1.73
C LYS A 186 -17.64 29.50 0.50
N ASP A 187 -18.35 30.38 -0.21
CA ASP A 187 -17.84 31.14 -1.35
C ASP A 187 -17.22 30.27 -2.47
N SER A 188 -17.80 29.11 -2.73
CA SER A 188 -17.37 28.16 -3.76
C SER A 188 -18.47 27.90 -4.79
N LYS A 189 -18.09 27.31 -5.93
CA LYS A 189 -19.02 26.77 -6.95
C LYS A 189 -20.00 25.76 -6.33
N TYR A 190 -19.58 25.05 -5.29
CA TYR A 190 -20.38 24.03 -4.59
C TYR A 190 -20.76 24.51 -3.20
N ALA A 191 -21.99 24.20 -2.77
CA ALA A 191 -22.45 24.42 -1.40
C ALA A 191 -21.94 23.31 -0.46
N TYR A 192 -21.97 22.07 -0.93
CA TYR A 192 -21.52 20.89 -0.20
C TYR A 192 -20.67 20.00 -1.09
N THR A 193 -19.66 19.36 -0.50
CA THR A 193 -18.86 18.32 -1.14
C THR A 193 -18.76 17.13 -0.20
N GLY A 194 -19.27 15.99 -0.64
CA GLY A 194 -18.91 14.68 -0.11
C GLY A 194 -17.59 14.21 -0.72
N GLU A 195 -16.67 13.73 0.11
CA GLU A 195 -15.39 13.17 -0.29
C GLU A 195 -15.29 11.75 0.26
N CYS A 196 -14.92 10.80 -0.59
CA CYS A 196 -14.53 9.46 -0.18
C CYS A 196 -13.18 9.11 -0.79
N ARG A 197 -12.20 8.84 0.08
CA ARG A 197 -10.86 8.35 -0.31
C ARG A 197 -10.85 6.84 -0.18
N SER A 198 -11.05 6.15 -1.29
CA SER A 198 -11.04 4.70 -1.34
C SER A 198 -9.61 4.18 -1.39
N CYS A 199 -9.31 3.18 -0.57
CA CYS A 199 -8.03 2.47 -0.56
C CYS A 199 -8.33 0.99 -0.35
N LEU A 200 -7.85 0.16 -1.28
CA LEU A 200 -7.99 -1.28 -1.13
C LEU A 200 -7.05 -1.73 -0.01
N GLU A 201 -7.59 -2.46 0.96
CA GLU A 201 -6.80 -3.03 2.04
C GLU A 201 -5.79 -4.03 1.45
N ASN A 202 -4.54 -3.98 1.93
CA ASN A 202 -3.46 -4.87 1.48
C ASN A 202 -3.08 -4.78 -0.01
N SER A 203 -3.39 -3.68 -0.70
CA SER A 203 -2.96 -3.46 -2.09
C SER A 203 -1.91 -2.36 -2.19
N SER A 204 -0.99 -2.50 -3.16
CA SER A 204 -0.03 -1.46 -3.54
C SER A 204 -0.66 -0.29 -4.30
N ARG A 205 -1.96 -0.37 -4.62
CA ARG A 205 -2.67 0.65 -5.40
C ARG A 205 -2.81 1.97 -4.62
N PRO A 206 -2.57 3.13 -5.27
CA PRO A 206 -2.75 4.42 -4.62
C PRO A 206 -4.21 4.65 -4.26
N THR A 207 -4.44 5.52 -3.28
CA THR A 207 -5.78 5.94 -2.90
C THR A 207 -6.49 6.60 -4.08
N SER A 208 -7.73 6.19 -4.32
CA SER A 208 -8.60 6.77 -5.34
C SER A 208 -9.65 7.64 -4.66
N THR A 209 -9.70 8.93 -5.02
CA THR A 209 -10.65 9.87 -4.41
C THR A 209 -11.81 10.12 -5.36
N ILE A 210 -13.02 10.02 -4.83
CA ILE A 210 -14.25 10.48 -5.49
C ILE A 210 -14.80 11.68 -4.72
N TRP A 211 -15.28 12.67 -5.45
CA TRP A 211 -16.05 13.77 -4.89
C TRP A 211 -17.45 13.79 -5.46
N VAL A 212 -18.44 13.97 -4.60
CA VAL A 212 -19.83 14.22 -4.98
C VAL A 212 -20.20 15.59 -4.45
N SER A 213 -20.43 16.54 -5.34
CA SER A 213 -20.64 17.94 -4.98
C SER A 213 -21.99 18.45 -5.42
N MET A 214 -22.62 19.22 -4.54
CA MET A 214 -23.88 19.92 -4.80
C MET A 214 -23.56 21.37 -5.19
N LEU A 215 -24.02 21.80 -6.37
CA LEU A 215 -23.82 23.19 -6.82
C LEU A 215 -24.51 24.19 -5.88
N ALA A 216 -23.84 25.32 -5.65
CA ALA A 216 -24.42 26.41 -4.86
C ALA A 216 -25.59 27.07 -5.62
N ARG A 217 -26.61 27.51 -4.87
CA ARG A 217 -27.74 28.27 -5.46
C ARG A 217 -27.23 29.64 -5.91
N GLY A 218 -27.15 29.88 -7.22
CA GLY A 218 -26.92 31.21 -7.81
C GLY A 218 -25.47 31.66 -7.96
N GLY A 219 -24.64 30.91 -8.68
CA GLY A 219 -23.27 31.33 -9.04
C GLY A 219 -23.24 32.60 -9.90
N GLN A 220 -22.30 33.52 -9.60
CA GLN A 220 -22.01 34.73 -10.39
C GLN A 220 -21.78 34.36 -11.87
N GLY A 221 -22.71 34.76 -12.74
CA GLY A 221 -22.64 34.57 -14.20
C GLY A 221 -23.75 33.71 -14.80
N ALA A 222 -24.49 32.95 -14.00
CA ALA A 222 -25.67 32.24 -14.49
C ALA A 222 -26.88 33.18 -14.47
N LYS A 223 -27.30 33.69 -15.64
CA LYS A 223 -28.67 34.18 -15.87
C LYS A 223 -29.61 33.24 -15.13
N LYS A 224 -30.51 33.76 -14.28
CA LYS A 224 -31.59 33.03 -13.57
C LYS A 224 -32.09 31.86 -14.41
N SER A 225 -31.44 30.72 -14.28
CA SER A 225 -31.84 29.48 -14.90
C SER A 225 -32.56 28.76 -13.81
N ALA A 226 -33.83 28.43 -14.05
CA ALA A 226 -34.72 27.74 -13.12
C ALA A 226 -34.29 26.28 -12.83
N ILE A 227 -33.01 25.99 -13.02
CA ILE A 227 -32.38 24.69 -12.87
C ILE A 227 -31.85 24.65 -11.45
N GLY A 228 -32.43 23.76 -10.64
CA GLY A 228 -32.18 23.64 -9.20
C GLY A 228 -30.75 23.25 -8.81
N GLN A 229 -30.58 22.87 -7.55
CA GLN A 229 -29.29 22.38 -7.03
C GLN A 229 -28.93 21.05 -7.69
N ARG A 230 -28.02 21.07 -8.66
CA ARG A 230 -27.52 19.86 -9.31
C ARG A 230 -26.42 19.20 -8.50
N ILE A 231 -26.45 17.87 -8.47
CA ILE A 231 -25.42 17.03 -7.87
C ILE A 231 -24.54 16.47 -8.99
N VAL A 232 -23.24 16.70 -8.89
CA VAL A 232 -22.23 16.25 -9.85
C VAL A 232 -21.15 15.44 -9.14
N ALA A 233 -20.61 14.44 -9.83
CA ALA A 233 -19.50 13.63 -9.38
C ALA A 233 -18.22 14.00 -10.14
N THR A 234 -17.12 14.10 -9.40
CA THR A 234 -15.76 14.15 -9.95
C THR A 234 -15.13 12.79 -9.74
N LEU A 235 -15.01 12.05 -10.83
CA LEU A 235 -14.45 10.71 -10.84
C LEU A 235 -12.92 10.77 -11.04
N PRO A 236 -12.16 9.83 -10.45
CA PRO A 236 -10.73 9.74 -10.68
C PRO A 236 -10.44 9.54 -12.18
N TYR A 237 -9.41 10.21 -12.69
CA TYR A 237 -8.98 10.16 -14.09
C TYR A 237 -9.95 10.75 -15.13
N ILE A 238 -11.05 11.37 -14.71
CA ILE A 238 -12.00 12.07 -15.60
C ILE A 238 -11.84 13.59 -15.45
N LYS A 239 -11.62 14.29 -16.58
CA LYS A 239 -11.38 15.75 -16.58
C LYS A 239 -12.63 16.59 -16.34
N GLN A 240 -13.81 16.08 -16.70
CA GLN A 240 -15.07 16.81 -16.62
C GLN A 240 -15.94 16.25 -15.50
N GLU A 241 -16.68 17.12 -14.83
CA GLU A 241 -17.71 16.73 -13.88
C GLU A 241 -18.85 16.00 -14.59
N VAL A 242 -19.30 14.90 -14.01
CA VAL A 242 -20.39 14.08 -14.56
C VAL A 242 -21.59 14.17 -13.62
N PRO A 243 -22.80 14.53 -14.11
CA PRO A 243 -24.02 14.47 -13.31
C PRO A 243 -24.22 13.08 -12.71
N ILE A 244 -24.62 13.01 -11.43
CA ILE A 244 -24.67 11.74 -10.69
C ILE A 244 -25.60 10.71 -11.34
N ILE A 245 -26.70 11.15 -11.95
CA ILE A 245 -27.65 10.28 -12.67
C ILE A 245 -26.98 9.57 -13.86
N ILE A 246 -26.06 10.25 -14.57
CA ILE A 246 -25.31 9.62 -15.68
C ILE A 246 -24.40 8.52 -15.14
N VAL A 247 -23.81 8.72 -13.95
CA VAL A 247 -22.99 7.69 -13.29
C VAL A 247 -23.84 6.46 -12.97
N PHE A 248 -25.03 6.61 -12.38
CA PHE A 248 -25.94 5.49 -12.12
C PHE A 248 -26.38 4.76 -13.40
N ARG A 249 -26.66 5.50 -14.47
CA ARG A 249 -26.96 4.87 -15.77
C ARG A 249 -25.78 4.08 -16.32
N ALA A 250 -24.56 4.59 -16.18
CA ALA A 250 -23.35 3.88 -16.57
C ALA A 250 -23.09 2.62 -15.72
N LEU A 251 -23.55 2.59 -14.47
CA LEU A 251 -23.52 1.41 -13.61
C LEU A 251 -24.57 0.34 -13.99
N GLY A 252 -25.49 0.64 -14.90
CA GLY A 252 -26.49 -0.31 -15.42
C GLY A 252 -27.94 -0.05 -14.97
N PHE A 253 -28.20 0.98 -14.15
CA PHE A 253 -29.56 1.32 -13.74
C PHE A 253 -30.29 2.11 -14.84
N VAL A 254 -31.30 1.49 -15.45
CA VAL A 254 -32.07 2.09 -16.56
C VAL A 254 -33.30 2.84 -16.06
N SER A 255 -33.98 2.30 -15.04
CA SER A 255 -35.19 2.88 -14.47
C SER A 255 -34.85 4.02 -13.50
N ASP A 256 -35.52 5.17 -13.66
CA ASP A 256 -35.36 6.31 -12.77
C ASP A 256 -35.76 5.97 -11.33
N ARG A 257 -36.77 5.10 -11.18
CA ARG A 257 -37.22 4.64 -9.87
C ARG A 257 -36.11 3.87 -9.16
N ASP A 258 -35.43 2.97 -9.85
CA ASP A 258 -34.36 2.15 -9.28
C ASP A 258 -33.20 3.05 -8.82
N ILE A 259 -32.87 4.07 -9.60
CA ILE A 259 -31.85 5.06 -9.21
C ILE A 259 -32.27 5.80 -7.93
N LEU A 260 -33.52 6.23 -7.83
CA LEU A 260 -34.05 6.91 -6.65
C LEU A 260 -34.05 5.99 -5.42
N GLU A 261 -34.40 4.71 -5.56
CA GLU A 261 -34.39 3.71 -4.49
C GLU A 261 -32.98 3.50 -3.87
N HIS A 262 -31.91 3.74 -4.64
CA HIS A 262 -30.53 3.64 -4.14
C HIS A 262 -30.03 4.92 -3.43
N ILE A 263 -30.72 6.05 -3.61
CA ILE A 263 -30.32 7.35 -3.04
C ILE A 263 -31.20 7.69 -1.84
N ILE A 264 -32.51 7.54 -1.99
CA ILE A 264 -33.52 7.92 -1.02
C ILE A 264 -34.06 6.65 -0.38
N TYR A 265 -33.90 6.52 0.93
CA TYR A 265 -34.39 5.36 1.68
C TYR A 265 -35.90 5.44 1.98
N ASP A 266 -36.49 6.64 1.98
CA ASP A 266 -37.90 6.90 2.26
C ASP A 266 -38.50 7.87 1.23
N PHE A 267 -39.43 7.37 0.41
CA PHE A 267 -40.13 8.15 -0.62
C PHE A 267 -41.24 9.04 -0.09
N GLU A 268 -41.63 8.86 1.17
CA GLU A 268 -42.67 9.68 1.80
C GLU A 268 -42.11 11.03 2.28
N ASP A 269 -40.77 11.20 2.32
CA ASP A 269 -40.09 12.45 2.60
C ASP A 269 -40.08 13.39 1.37
N PRO A 270 -40.91 14.46 1.37
CA PRO A 270 -41.02 15.36 0.23
C PRO A 270 -39.76 16.22 0.03
N GLU A 271 -39.02 16.53 1.09
CA GLU A 271 -37.82 17.37 1.02
C GLU A 271 -36.68 16.62 0.32
N MET A 272 -36.47 15.35 0.66
CA MET A 272 -35.49 14.51 -0.02
C MET A 272 -35.87 14.24 -1.48
N MET A 273 -37.17 14.03 -1.75
CA MET A 273 -37.66 13.81 -3.10
C MET A 273 -37.45 15.04 -4.00
N GLU A 274 -37.75 16.25 -3.52
CA GLU A 274 -37.51 17.47 -4.29
C GLU A 274 -36.03 17.65 -4.63
N MET A 275 -35.12 17.38 -3.69
CA MET A 275 -33.68 17.59 -3.89
C MET A 275 -33.07 16.70 -4.98
N VAL A 276 -33.62 15.51 -5.24
CA VAL A 276 -33.12 14.58 -6.27
C VAL A 276 -33.85 14.72 -7.61
N ILE A 277 -35.12 15.15 -7.61
CA ILE A 277 -35.90 15.35 -8.85
C ILE A 277 -35.32 16.47 -9.73
N TYR A 278 -34.70 17.49 -9.14
CA TYR A 278 -34.02 18.57 -9.89
C TYR A 278 -32.66 18.18 -10.49
N VAL A 279 -32.26 16.91 -10.41
CA VAL A 279 -31.03 16.39 -11.03
C VAL A 279 -31.25 15.97 -12.50
N LYS A 280 -32.49 16.03 -13.01
CA LYS A 280 -32.80 15.90 -14.44
C LYS A 280 -32.35 17.08 -15.30
#